data_AF-A0A8J7H865-F1
#
_entry.id   AF-A0A8J7H865-F1
#
_cell.length_a   1.000
_cell.length_b   1.000
_cell.length_c   1.000
_cell.angle_alpha   90.00
_cell.angle_beta   90.00
_cell.angle_gamma   90.00
#
_symmetry.space_group_name_H-M   'P 1'
#
loop_
_entity.id
_entity.type
_entity.pdbx_description
1 polymer ?
#
loop_
_entity_poly.entity_id
_entity_poly.type
_entity_poly.pdbx_seq_one_letter_code
_entity_poly.pdbx_strand_id
1 'polypeptide(L)'
;MKNRIDVESLNTIGELLIALSNINQSIDDIAIQLELGKDRDDGWRFRAGIAKKKCGKVHRAICDKLAILRQQEKEAIEANRHHHNEYLIDEMKRYFPKAAFLACVHRAKLKAGVKNV
;
A
#
# COMPACT_ATOMS: atom_id res chain seq x y z
N MET A 1 -6.92 29.08 -1.77
CA MET A 1 -6.69 27.93 -0.85
C MET A 1 -7.96 27.10 -0.76
N LYS A 2 -8.18 26.15 -1.67
CA LYS A 2 -9.32 25.23 -1.60
C LYS A 2 -8.88 23.89 -2.17
N ASN A 3 -8.38 23.04 -1.29
CA ASN A 3 -8.47 21.57 -1.33
C ASN A 3 -7.77 21.07 -0.08
N ARG A 4 -8.50 21.16 1.04
CA ARG A 4 -8.07 20.51 2.27
C ARG A 4 -8.30 19.02 2.03
N ILE A 5 -7.23 18.28 1.78
CA ILE A 5 -7.30 16.82 1.61
C ILE A 5 -7.79 16.24 2.93
N ASP A 6 -8.98 15.64 2.91
CA ASP A 6 -9.47 14.82 4.01
C ASP A 6 -8.96 13.39 3.78
N VAL A 7 -7.93 13.00 4.54
CA VAL A 7 -7.28 11.69 4.38
C VAL A 7 -8.21 10.56 4.85
N GLU A 8 -9.10 10.84 5.80
CA GLU A 8 -9.99 9.83 6.37
C GLU A 8 -11.05 9.40 5.36
N SER A 9 -11.50 10.30 4.48
CA SER A 9 -12.48 9.96 3.45
C SER A 9 -11.93 9.15 2.27
N LEU A 10 -10.60 9.02 2.12
CA LEU A 10 -9.97 8.29 1.01
C LEU A 10 -9.85 6.81 1.36
N ASN A 11 -10.53 5.92 0.62
CA ASN A 11 -10.66 4.51 0.99
C ASN A 11 -9.98 3.55 0.02
N THR A 12 -9.56 4.03 -1.14
CA THR A 12 -8.89 3.21 -2.14
C THR A 12 -7.42 3.59 -2.30
N ILE A 13 -6.60 2.62 -2.73
CA ILE A 13 -5.21 2.85 -3.11
C ILE A 13 -5.12 3.95 -4.19
N GLY A 14 -6.01 3.92 -5.19
CA GLY A 14 -6.03 4.91 -6.28
C GLY A 14 -6.28 6.34 -5.78
N GLU A 15 -7.30 6.53 -4.93
CA GLU A 15 -7.60 7.82 -4.30
C GLU A 15 -6.42 8.36 -3.48
N LEU A 16 -5.77 7.51 -2.68
CA LEU A 16 -4.61 7.87 -1.90
C LEU A 16 -3.41 8.26 -2.77
N LEU A 17 -3.18 7.56 -3.89
CA LEU A 17 -2.10 7.90 -4.84
C LEU A 17 -2.33 9.25 -5.52
N ILE A 18 -3.56 9.55 -5.92
CA ILE A 18 -3.92 10.87 -6.48
C ILE A 18 -3.72 11.97 -5.42
N ALA A 19 -4.20 11.75 -4.20
CA ALA A 19 -4.01 12.69 -3.10
C ALA A 19 -2.53 12.90 -2.76
N LEU A 20 -1.72 11.84 -2.82
CA LEU A 20 -0.27 11.89 -2.59
C LEU A 20 0.43 12.75 -3.66
N SER A 21 0.06 12.59 -4.92
CA SER A 21 0.60 13.42 -6.01
C SER A 21 0.25 14.90 -5.81
N ASN A 22 -1.00 15.20 -5.46
CA ASN A 22 -1.45 16.58 -5.22
C ASN A 22 -0.75 17.25 -4.04
N ILE A 23 -0.53 16.52 -2.94
CA ILE A 23 0.13 17.08 -1.76
C ILE A 23 1.63 17.28 -2.00
N ASN A 24 2.28 16.39 -2.77
CA ASN A 24 3.68 16.56 -3.16
C ASN A 24 3.88 17.83 -3.98
N GLN A 25 3.06 18.03 -5.01
CA GLN A 25 3.08 19.27 -5.80
C GLN A 25 2.93 20.51 -4.90
N SER A 26 1.99 20.47 -3.94
CA SER A 26 1.78 21.58 -3.01
C SER A 26 2.99 21.85 -2.11
N ILE A 27 3.69 20.81 -1.65
CA ILE A 27 4.90 20.93 -0.83
C ILE A 27 6.03 21.55 -1.64
N ASP A 28 6.21 21.10 -2.88
CA ASP A 28 7.24 21.57 -3.79
C ASP A 28 7.01 23.03 -4.19
N ASP A 29 5.76 23.40 -4.52
CA ASP A 29 5.39 24.78 -4.82
C ASP A 29 5.70 25.72 -3.64
N ILE A 30 5.38 25.30 -2.41
CA ILE A 30 5.70 26.10 -1.21
C ILE A 30 7.22 26.17 -1.00
N ALA A 31 7.95 25.09 -1.25
CA ALA A 31 9.42 25.08 -1.12
C ALA A 31 10.08 26.05 -2.11
N ILE A 32 9.68 26.00 -3.37
CA ILE A 32 10.17 26.91 -4.42
C ILE A 32 9.86 28.37 -4.05
N GLN A 33 8.65 28.66 -3.58
CA GLN A 33 8.28 30.02 -3.17
C GLN A 33 9.09 30.52 -1.95
N LEU A 34 9.44 29.64 -1.02
CA LEU A 34 10.29 29.97 0.13
C LEU A 34 11.74 30.26 -0.29
N GLU A 35 12.26 29.55 -1.27
CA GLU A 35 13.64 29.71 -1.77
C GLU A 35 13.80 30.93 -2.69
N LEU A 36 12.86 31.15 -3.60
CA LEU A 36 12.98 32.18 -4.64
C LEU A 36 12.33 33.53 -4.28
N GLY A 37 11.51 33.58 -3.22
CA GLY A 37 10.80 34.78 -2.79
C GLY A 37 11.71 35.82 -2.14
N LYS A 38 12.39 36.65 -2.96
CA LYS A 38 13.30 37.70 -2.47
C LYS A 38 12.59 38.87 -1.76
N ASP A 39 11.35 39.20 -2.15
CA ASP A 39 10.58 40.35 -1.62
C ASP A 39 9.42 39.95 -0.68
N ARG A 40 9.62 38.93 0.15
CA ARG A 40 8.61 38.48 1.12
C ARG A 40 8.98 38.91 2.53
N ASP A 41 7.99 39.33 3.32
CA ASP A 41 8.19 39.64 4.74
C ASP A 41 8.37 38.37 5.60
N ASP A 42 8.94 38.53 6.79
CA ASP A 42 9.20 37.42 7.72
C ASP A 42 7.91 36.74 8.20
N GLY A 43 6.82 37.50 8.34
CA GLY A 43 5.51 36.96 8.67
C GLY A 43 4.96 36.04 7.58
N TRP A 44 5.17 36.38 6.31
CA TRP A 44 4.83 35.53 5.17
C TRP A 44 5.67 34.25 5.19
N ARG A 45 6.99 34.35 5.41
CA ARG A 45 7.88 33.18 5.49
C ARG A 45 7.46 32.23 6.61
N PHE A 46 7.13 32.77 7.78
CA PHE A 46 6.61 31.98 8.90
C PHE A 46 5.31 31.24 8.53
N ARG A 47 4.33 31.95 7.95
CA ARG A 47 3.06 31.34 7.50
C ARG A 47 3.27 30.26 6.44
N ALA A 48 4.15 30.49 5.48
CA ALA A 48 4.52 29.52 4.44
C ALA A 48 5.21 28.28 5.04
N GLY A 49 6.11 28.46 6.01
CA GLY A 49 6.72 27.36 6.76
C GLY A 49 5.70 26.51 7.53
N ILE A 50 4.72 27.14 8.18
CA ILE A 50 3.61 26.44 8.84
C ILE A 50 2.76 25.68 7.82
N ALA A 51 2.48 26.27 6.65
CA ALA A 51 1.75 25.61 5.58
C ALA A 51 2.51 24.37 5.07
N LYS A 52 3.80 24.48 4.78
CA LYS A 52 4.66 23.35 4.38
C LYS A 52 4.63 22.23 5.42
N LYS A 53 4.74 22.57 6.71
CA LYS A 53 4.66 21.60 7.81
C LYS A 53 3.30 20.90 7.88
N LYS A 54 2.20 21.62 7.64
CA LYS A 54 0.85 21.03 7.57
C LYS A 54 0.72 20.07 6.39
N CYS A 55 1.20 20.46 5.21
CA CYS A 55 1.21 19.58 4.03
C CYS A 55 2.06 18.31 4.29
N GLY A 56 3.22 18.43 4.94
CA GLY A 56 4.04 17.29 5.33
C GLY A 56 3.34 16.32 6.30
N LYS A 57 2.50 16.82 7.22
CA LYS A 57 1.67 15.97 8.07
C LYS A 57 0.63 15.19 7.27
N VAL A 58 -0.04 15.86 6.32
CA VAL A 58 -1.02 15.23 5.43
C VAL A 58 -0.36 14.17 4.55
N HIS A 59 0.80 14.48 3.96
CA HIS A 59 1.61 13.52 3.20
C HIS A 59 1.89 12.26 4.01
N ARG A 60 2.37 12.40 5.25
CA ARG A 60 2.65 11.26 6.12
C ARG A 60 1.40 10.41 6.38
N ALA A 61 0.28 11.05 6.70
CA ALA A 61 -0.98 10.33 6.92
C ALA A 61 -1.45 9.55 5.68
N ILE A 62 -1.29 10.12 4.48
CA ILE A 62 -1.61 9.42 3.22
C ILE A 62 -0.70 8.19 3.05
N CYS A 63 0.62 8.34 3.28
CA CYS A 63 1.56 7.22 3.18
C CYS A 63 1.24 6.09 4.17
N ASP A 64 0.90 6.44 5.42
CA ASP A 64 0.56 5.47 6.45
C ASP A 64 -0.68 4.67 6.06
N LYS A 65 -1.74 5.35 5.59
CA LYS A 65 -2.97 4.71 5.12
C LYS A 65 -2.74 3.85 3.87
N LEU A 66 -1.90 4.33 2.94
CA LEU A 66 -1.54 3.59 1.73
C LEU A 66 -0.78 2.30 2.06
N ALA A 67 0.13 2.33 3.03
CA ALA A 67 0.86 1.14 3.48
C ALA A 67 -0.09 0.09 4.06
N ILE A 68 -1.06 0.51 4.88
CA ILE A 68 -2.09 -0.38 5.44
C ILE A 68 -2.90 -1.04 4.32
N LEU A 69 -3.46 -0.25 3.39
CA LEU A 69 -4.29 -0.81 2.32
C LEU A 69 -3.51 -1.76 1.40
N ARG A 70 -2.25 -1.46 1.09
CA ARG A 70 -1.39 -2.36 0.29
C ARG A 70 -1.10 -3.68 1.01
N GLN A 71 -0.90 -3.63 2.32
CA GLN A 71 -0.71 -4.85 3.11
C GLN A 71 -1.99 -5.69 3.14
N GLN A 72 -3.16 -5.06 3.33
CA GLN A 72 -4.45 -5.74 3.28
C GLN A 72 -4.74 -6.37 1.91
N GLU A 73 -4.45 -5.67 0.81
CA GLU A 73 -4.59 -6.20 -0.55
C GLU A 73 -3.69 -7.42 -0.77
N LYS A 74 -2.44 -7.35 -0.31
CA LYS A 74 -1.51 -8.48 -0.39
C LYS A 74 -2.03 -9.69 0.39
N GLU A 75 -2.48 -9.50 1.63
CA GLU A 75 -3.03 -10.57 2.47
C GLU A 75 -4.28 -11.19 1.83
N ALA A 76 -5.18 -10.37 1.27
CA ALA A 76 -6.36 -10.85 0.57
C ALA A 76 -6.02 -11.66 -0.69
N ILE A 77 -5.03 -11.22 -1.47
CA ILE A 77 -4.54 -11.95 -2.65
C ILE A 77 -3.93 -13.30 -2.24
N GLU A 78 -3.10 -13.29 -1.20
CA GLU A 78 -2.48 -14.52 -0.68
C GLU A 78 -3.54 -15.49 -0.17
N ALA A 79 -4.50 -15.02 0.63
CA ALA A 79 -5.60 -15.84 1.14
C ALA A 79 -6.45 -16.43 -0.01
N ASN A 80 -6.81 -15.61 -0.99
CA ASN A 80 -7.56 -16.08 -2.15
C ASN A 80 -6.78 -17.13 -2.96
N ARG A 81 -5.48 -16.94 -3.13
CA ARG A 81 -4.61 -17.93 -3.78
C ARG A 81 -4.54 -19.23 -2.98
N HIS A 82 -4.44 -19.15 -1.65
CA HIS A 82 -4.46 -20.33 -0.77
C HIS A 82 -5.78 -21.09 -0.91
N HIS A 83 -6.92 -20.40 -0.78
CA HIS A 83 -8.24 -21.03 -0.94
C HIS A 83 -8.44 -21.63 -2.33
N HIS A 84 -8.07 -20.91 -3.39
CA HIS A 84 -8.17 -21.43 -4.76
C HIS A 84 -7.36 -22.72 -4.93
N ASN A 85 -6.13 -22.76 -4.39
CA ASN A 85 -5.29 -23.95 -4.45
C ASN A 85 -5.86 -25.11 -3.64
N GLU A 86 -6.44 -24.86 -2.47
CA GLU A 86 -7.10 -25.90 -1.66
C GLU A 86 -8.29 -26.51 -2.41
N TYR A 87 -9.17 -25.68 -2.97
CA TYR A 87 -10.29 -26.15 -3.79
C TYR A 87 -9.82 -26.94 -5.01
N LEU A 88 -8.79 -26.44 -5.71
CA LEU A 88 -8.21 -27.13 -6.84
C LEU A 88 -7.66 -28.51 -6.45
N ILE A 89 -6.92 -28.61 -5.34
CA ILE A 89 -6.39 -29.88 -4.83
C ILE A 89 -7.53 -30.85 -4.52
N ASP A 90 -8.61 -30.39 -3.89
CA ASP A 90 -9.76 -31.24 -3.57
C ASP A 90 -10.51 -31.74 -4.80
N GLU A 91 -10.68 -30.92 -5.83
CA GLU A 91 -11.21 -31.37 -7.11
C GLU A 91 -10.25 -32.36 -7.80
N MET A 92 -8.94 -32.08 -7.82
CA MET A 92 -7.95 -32.97 -8.41
C MET A 92 -7.97 -34.37 -7.78
N LYS A 93 -8.18 -34.49 -6.47
CA LYS A 93 -8.29 -35.80 -5.78
C LYS A 93 -9.42 -36.67 -6.35
N ARG A 94 -10.48 -36.08 -6.91
CA ARG A 94 -11.60 -36.83 -7.50
C ARG A 94 -11.24 -37.47 -8.83
N TYR A 95 -10.34 -36.85 -9.60
CA TYR A 95 -9.97 -37.29 -10.94
C TYR A 95 -8.63 -38.04 -10.99
N PHE A 96 -7.74 -37.83 -10.00
CA PHE A 96 -6.41 -38.44 -10.01
C PHE A 96 -6.39 -39.84 -9.40
N PRO A 97 -5.63 -40.79 -9.99
CA PRO A 97 -5.30 -42.03 -9.32
C PRO A 97 -4.61 -41.76 -7.98
N LYS A 98 -5.08 -42.42 -6.91
CA LYS A 98 -4.62 -42.22 -5.53
C LYS A 98 -3.10 -42.30 -5.38
N ALA A 99 -2.45 -43.25 -6.07
CA ALA A 99 -1.00 -43.43 -6.03
C ALA A 99 -0.24 -42.20 -6.58
N ALA A 100 -0.72 -41.62 -7.68
CA ALA A 100 -0.12 -40.42 -8.26
C ALA A 100 -0.28 -39.21 -7.33
N PHE A 101 -1.45 -39.04 -6.72
CA PHE A 101 -1.68 -37.97 -5.75
C PHE A 101 -0.76 -38.09 -4.52
N LEU A 102 -0.62 -39.29 -3.95
CA LEU A 102 0.26 -39.54 -2.81
C LEU A 102 1.74 -39.29 -3.15
N ALA A 103 2.18 -39.64 -4.36
CA ALA A 103 3.53 -39.33 -4.82
C ALA A 103 3.76 -37.80 -4.89
N CYS A 104 2.78 -37.02 -5.33
CA CYS A 104 2.83 -35.56 -5.31
C CYS A 104 2.92 -35.01 -3.88
N VAL A 105 2.12 -35.52 -2.94
CA VAL A 105 2.17 -35.12 -1.52
C VAL A 105 3.55 -35.42 -0.92
N HIS A 106 4.10 -36.61 -1.18
CA HIS A 106 5.42 -36.98 -0.70
C HIS A 106 6.50 -36.02 -1.21
N ARG A 107 6.49 -35.72 -2.53
CA ARG A 107 7.42 -34.75 -3.13
C ARG A 107 7.25 -33.34 -2.56
N ALA A 108 6.01 -32.91 -2.30
CA ALA A 108 5.74 -31.60 -1.71
C ALA A 108 6.31 -31.51 -0.28
N LYS A 109 6.14 -32.54 0.55
CA LYS A 109 6.72 -32.61 1.90
C LYS A 109 8.25 -32.54 1.89
N LEU A 110 8.89 -33.28 0.97
CA LEU A 110 10.35 -33.23 0.79
C LEU A 110 10.83 -31.81 0.44
N LYS A 111 10.13 -31.12 -0.48
CA LYS A 111 10.46 -29.74 -0.86
C LYS A 111 10.24 -28.73 0.26
N ALA A 112 9.23 -28.93 1.10
CA ALA A 112 8.93 -28.06 2.23
C ALA A 112 9.91 -28.24 3.41
N GLY A 113 10.89 -29.14 3.32
CA GLY A 113 11.81 -29.43 4.41
C GLY A 113 11.18 -30.19 5.59
N VAL A 114 9.94 -30.65 5.44
CA VAL A 114 9.24 -31.45 6.46
C VAL A 114 9.74 -32.89 6.35
N LYS A 115 10.78 -33.22 7.13
CA LYS A 115 11.20 -34.61 7.34
C LYS A 115 10.11 -35.31 8.15
N ASN A 116 9.57 -36.40 7.64
CA ASN A 116 8.72 -37.28 8.44
C ASN A 116 9.59 -37.81 9.60
N VAL A 117 9.22 -37.47 10.84
CA VAL A 117 9.63 -38.22 12.04
C VAL A 117 8.78 -39.48 12.10
#